data_AF-A0A3D2Y767-F1
#
_entry.id   AF-A0A3D2Y767-F1
#
_cell.length_a   1.000
_cell.length_b   1.000
_cell.length_c   1.000
_cell.angle_alpha   90.00
_cell.angle_beta   90.00
_cell.angle_gamma   90.00
#
_symmetry.space_group_name_H-M   'P 1'
#
loop_
_entity.id
_entity.type
_entity.pdbx_description
1 polymer ?
#
loop_
_entity_poly.entity_id
_entity_poly.type
_entity_poly.pdbx_seq_one_letter_code
_entity_poly.pdbx_strand_id
1 'polypeptide(L)' 'MSEVESEILTLEEVAAYLKAGKRTVYRLAQKGEIPAFKLGGTWRFRRSELDRWIAESINKKKPEAE' A
#
# COMPACT_ATOMS: atom_id res chain seq x y z
N MET A 1 3.28 -13.72 -20.11
CA MET A 1 3.52 -12.45 -19.40
C MET A 1 2.58 -12.41 -18.22
N SER A 2 3.07 -12.67 -17.00
CA SER A 2 2.31 -12.49 -15.74
C SER A 2 3.23 -12.87 -14.56
N GLU A 3 4.21 -12.01 -14.25
CA GLU A 3 5.05 -12.18 -13.05
C GLU A 3 4.91 -10.99 -12.07
N VAL A 4 4.12 -9.97 -12.47
CA VAL A 4 4.02 -8.68 -11.76
C VAL A 4 2.94 -8.67 -10.66
N GLU A 5 1.96 -9.57 -10.73
CA GLU A 5 0.81 -9.64 -9.80
C GLU A 5 1.17 -10.26 -8.43
N SER A 6 2.38 -10.80 -8.28
CA SER A 6 2.85 -11.44 -7.05
C SER A 6 4.06 -10.76 -6.44
N GLU A 7 4.39 -9.54 -6.88
CA GLU A 7 5.54 -8.81 -6.36
C GLU A 7 5.30 -8.34 -4.92
N ILE A 8 6.18 -8.79 -4.02
CA ILE A 8 6.27 -8.28 -2.66
C ILE A 8 7.23 -7.09 -2.65
N LEU A 9 6.69 -5.92 -2.37
CA LEU A 9 7.41 -4.67 -2.26
C LEU A 9 7.92 -4.43 -0.84
N THR A 10 9.04 -3.75 -0.76
CA THR A 10 9.62 -3.18 0.44
C THR A 10 8.99 -1.83 0.76
N LEU A 11 9.23 -1.33 1.98
CA LEU A 11 8.77 0.01 2.37
C LEU A 11 9.30 1.12 1.46
N GLU A 12 10.52 0.98 0.96
CA GLU A 12 11.14 1.97 0.08
C GLU A 12 10.49 1.99 -1.30
N GLU A 13 10.21 0.81 -1.85
CA GLU A 13 9.50 0.68 -3.13
C GLU A 13 8.07 1.19 -3.04
N VAL A 14 7.36 0.90 -1.93
CA VAL A 14 6.02 1.44 -1.71
C VAL A 14 6.02 2.96 -1.54
N ALA A 15 7.03 3.50 -0.86
CA ALA A 15 7.20 4.95 -0.76
C ALA A 15 7.39 5.60 -2.14
N ALA A 16 8.22 5.00 -3.00
CA ALA A 16 8.38 5.43 -4.38
C ALA A 16 7.08 5.27 -5.19
N TYR A 17 6.39 4.13 -5.02
CA TYR A 17 5.17 3.80 -5.73
C TYR A 17 4.02 4.77 -5.42
N LEU A 18 3.76 5.01 -4.14
CA LEU A 18 2.73 5.94 -3.67
C LEU A 18 3.15 7.41 -3.76
N LYS A 19 4.39 7.70 -4.22
CA LYS A 19 5.02 9.03 -4.18
C LYS A 19 4.89 9.68 -2.80
N ALA A 20 5.08 8.89 -1.74
CA ALA A 20 4.94 9.30 -0.35
C ALA A 20 6.28 9.19 0.38
N GLY A 21 6.46 9.96 1.45
CA GLY A 21 7.65 9.83 2.30
C GLY A 21 7.69 8.47 3.01
N LYS A 22 8.88 7.84 3.11
CA LYS A 22 9.10 6.56 3.82
C LYS A 22 8.49 6.57 5.24
N ARG A 23 8.64 7.67 5.96
CA ARG A 23 8.07 7.85 7.32
C ARG A 23 6.54 7.82 7.33
N THR A 24 5.90 8.33 6.28
CA THR A 24 4.44 8.28 6.12
C THR A 24 4.00 6.85 5.86
N VAL A 25 4.63 6.16 4.91
CA VAL A 25 4.32 4.75 4.61
C VAL A 25 4.53 3.86 5.83
N TYR A 26 5.64 4.06 6.57
CA TYR A 26 5.90 3.35 7.82
C TYR A 26 4.76 3.53 8.83
N ARG A 27 4.32 4.77 9.05
CA ARG A 27 3.24 5.09 9.99
C ARG A 27 1.91 4.48 9.53
N LEU A 28 1.60 4.53 8.24
CA LEU A 28 0.39 3.92 7.69
C LEU A 28 0.40 2.40 7.86
N ALA A 29 1.53 1.74 7.58
CA ALA A 29 1.70 0.31 7.79
C ALA A 29 1.57 -0.06 9.27
N GLN A 30 2.20 0.71 10.16
CA GLN A 30 2.11 0.52 11.60
C GLN A 30 0.69 0.68 12.14
N LYS A 31 -0.09 1.60 11.57
CA LYS A 31 -1.50 1.80 11.91
C LYS A 31 -2.46 0.80 11.25
N GLY A 32 -1.97 -0.01 10.31
CA GLY A 32 -2.82 -0.89 9.50
C GLY A 32 -3.72 -0.15 8.50
N GLU A 33 -3.39 1.09 8.14
CA GLU A 33 -4.16 1.88 7.17
C GLU A 33 -3.86 1.47 5.72
N ILE A 34 -2.70 0.83 5.47
CA ILE A 34 -2.32 0.26 4.17
C ILE A 34 -2.06 -1.24 4.32
N PRO A 35 -2.34 -2.05 3.26
CA PRO A 35 -2.12 -3.49 3.30
C PRO A 35 -0.63 -3.81 3.38
N ALA A 36 -0.19 -4.19 4.57
CA ALA A 36 1.20 -4.48 4.89
C ALA A 36 1.31 -5.64 5.87
N PHE A 37 2.39 -6.40 5.79
CA PHE A 37 2.72 -7.44 6.75
C PHE A 37 4.18 -7.36 7.18
N LYS A 38 4.48 -7.81 8.40
CA LYS A 38 5.85 -7.92 8.88
C LYS A 38 6.42 -9.28 8.54
N LEU A 39 7.59 -9.30 7.91
CA LEU A 39 8.37 -10.49 7.64
C LEU A 39 9.81 -10.25 8.10
N GLY A 40 10.30 -11.04 9.05
CA GLY A 40 11.67 -10.91 9.57
C GLY A 40 12.01 -9.53 10.12
N GLY A 41 11.05 -8.87 10.80
CA GLY A 41 11.24 -7.53 11.37
C GLY A 41 11.11 -6.37 10.36
N THR A 42 10.91 -6.66 9.08
CA THR A 42 10.76 -5.63 8.04
C THR A 42 9.33 -5.60 7.50
N TRP A 43 8.86 -4.43 7.08
CA TRP A 43 7.57 -4.30 6.40
C TRP A 43 7.66 -4.78 4.95
N ARG A 44 6.64 -5.52 4.54
CA ARG A 44 6.42 -6.05 3.22
C ARG A 44 5.00 -5.76 2.78
N PHE A 45 4.83 -5.55 1.47
CA PHE A 45 3.57 -5.11 0.89
C PHE A 45 3.34 -5.90 -0.39
N ARG A 46 2.15 -6.45 -0.57
CA ARG A 46 1.81 -7.11 -1.83
C ARG A 46 1.30 -6.04 -2.79
N ARG A 47 1.88 -5.97 -4.00
CA ARG A 47 1.50 -4.98 -5.00
C ARG A 47 0.01 -5.00 -5.33
N SER A 48 -0.55 -6.18 -5.60
CA SER A 48 -1.98 -6.35 -5.92
C SER A 48 -2.92 -5.88 -4.80
N GLU A 49 -2.51 -6.06 -3.54
CA GLU A 49 -3.31 -5.57 -2.40
C GLU A 49 -3.22 -4.05 -2.29
N LEU A 50 -2.04 -3.47 -2.51
CA LEU A 50 -1.88 -2.01 -2.59
C LEU A 50 -2.72 -1.41 -3.70
N ASP A 51 -2.71 -2.01 -4.89
CA ASP A 51 -3.51 -1.54 -6.02
C ASP A 51 -5.01 -1.57 -5.71
N ARG A 52 -5.48 -2.67 -5.10
CA ARG A 52 -6.85 -2.78 -4.61
C ARG A 52 -7.19 -1.71 -3.57
N TRP A 53 -6.30 -1.52 -2.59
CA TRP A 53 -6.48 -0.50 -1.55
C TRP A 53 -6.52 0.92 -2.12
N ILE A 54 -5.70 1.24 -3.13
CA ILE A 54 -5.74 2.53 -3.83
C ILE A 54 -7.11 2.70 -4.51
N ALA A 55 -7.58 1.70 -5.23
CA ALA A 55 -8.88 1.74 -5.90
C ALA A 55 -10.04 1.94 -4.90
N GLU A 56 -10.02 1.24 -3.76
CA GLU A 56 -10.99 1.42 -2.68
C GLU A 56 -10.92 2.81 -2.02
N SER A 57 -9.70 3.34 -1.85
CA SER A 57 -9.46 4.66 -1.24
C SER A 57 -9.93 5.81 -2.12
N ILE A 58 -9.82 5.68 -3.44
CA ILE A 58 -10.39 6.64 -4.41
C ILE A 58 -11.92 6.65 -4.29
N ASN A 59 -12.54 5.46 -4.16
CA ASN A 59 -13.99 5.34 -4.11
C ASN A 59 -14.60 5.80 -2.77
N LYS A 60 -13.87 5.64 -1.65
CA LYS A 60 -14.29 6.15 -0.33
C LYS A 60 -14.39 7.67 -0.23
N LYS A 61 -13.83 8.42 -1.17
CA LYS A 61 -13.80 9.89 -1.13
C LYS A 61 -14.93 10.56 -1.91
N LYS A 62 -15.92 9.81 -2.39
CA LYS A 62 -17.19 10.36 -2.86
C LYS A 62 -18.22 10.30 -1.72
N PRO A 63 -18.32 11.31 -0.85
CA PRO A 63 -19.55 11.50 -0.11
C PRO A 63 -20.61 11.84 -1.16
N GLU A 64 -21.57 10.95 -1.29
CA GLU A 64 -22.99 11.26 -1.35
C GLU A 64 -23.28 12.76 -1.13
N ALA A 65 -23.34 13.50 -2.22
CA ALA A 65 -24.10 14.73 -2.32
C ALA A 65 -25.19 14.40 -3.33
N GLU A 66 -26.26 13.79 -2.83
CA GLU A 66 -27.57 13.76 -3.47
C GLU A 66 -28.45 14.80 -2.76
#